data_AF-G8ZGU2-F1
#
_entry.id   AF-G8ZGU2-F1
#
_cell.length_a   1.000
_cell.length_b   1.000
_cell.length_c   1.000
_cell.angle_alpha   90.00
_cell.angle_beta   90.00
_cell.angle_gamma   90.00
#
_symmetry.space_group_name_H-M   'P 1'
#
loop_
_entity.id
_entity.type
_entity.pdbx_description
1 polymer ?
#
loop_
_entity_poly.entity_id
_entity_poly.type
_entity_poly.pdbx_seq_one_letter_code
_entity_poly.pdbx_strand_id
1 'polypeptide(L)'
;MSKFMDATFDYVSWLLVIVVLGLIVVALYKTFYSLISLNLEGTLEEFLFVLILLEIYELLSLYLRHHHVSMRRVVELGILAIVRKLMVVKDYDSLNPLTLIGLALVIFALGWIYVNLNLKEGNQQE
;
A
#
# COMPACT_ATOMS: atom_id res chain seq x y z
N MET A 1 -2.26 -22.94 -25.49
CA MET A 1 -3.03 -21.78 -24.99
C MET A 1 -2.47 -21.25 -23.66
N SER A 2 -2.04 -22.09 -22.70
CA SER A 2 -1.48 -21.66 -21.40
C SER A 2 -0.19 -20.82 -21.50
N LYS A 3 0.77 -21.23 -22.32
CA LYS A 3 2.07 -20.53 -22.45
C LYS A 3 1.99 -19.05 -22.89
N PHE A 4 0.96 -18.67 -23.64
CA PHE A 4 0.76 -17.27 -24.07
C PHE A 4 0.17 -16.41 -22.94
N MET A 5 -0.66 -17.00 -22.07
CA MET A 5 -1.28 -16.28 -20.97
C MET A 5 -0.26 -15.97 -19.87
N ASP A 6 0.56 -16.96 -19.52
CA ASP A 6 1.64 -16.80 -18.53
C ASP A 6 2.69 -15.78 -19.03
N ALA A 7 3.11 -15.87 -20.29
CA ALA A 7 4.08 -14.94 -20.87
C ALA A 7 3.57 -13.48 -20.95
N THR A 8 2.28 -13.30 -21.23
CA THR A 8 1.68 -11.95 -21.25
C THR A 8 1.64 -11.36 -19.84
N PHE A 9 1.28 -12.18 -18.85
CA PHE A 9 1.16 -11.76 -17.47
C PHE A 9 2.52 -11.41 -16.84
N ASP A 10 3.57 -12.18 -17.15
CA ASP A 10 4.94 -11.88 -16.72
C ASP A 10 5.44 -10.57 -17.35
N TYR A 11 5.19 -10.36 -18.64
CA TYR A 11 5.58 -9.14 -19.33
C TYR A 11 4.89 -7.89 -18.76
N VAL A 12 3.58 -7.98 -18.51
CA VAL A 12 2.79 -6.90 -17.89
C VAL A 12 3.31 -6.60 -16.49
N SER A 13 3.58 -7.62 -15.67
CA SER A 13 4.06 -7.43 -14.31
C SER A 13 5.46 -6.78 -14.29
N TRP A 14 6.35 -7.19 -15.19
CA TRP A 14 7.68 -6.60 -15.34
C TRP A 14 7.61 -5.12 -15.77
N LEU A 15 6.76 -4.82 -16.75
CA LEU A 15 6.50 -3.45 -17.19
C LEU A 15 5.97 -2.59 -16.03
N LEU A 16 5.03 -3.12 -15.25
CA LEU A 16 4.41 -2.40 -14.14
C LEU A 16 5.42 -2.09 -13.04
N VAL A 17 6.35 -3.00 -12.74
CA VAL A 17 7.47 -2.71 -11.81
C VAL A 17 8.32 -1.54 -12.29
N ILE A 18 8.71 -1.53 -13.58
CA ILE A 18 9.54 -0.46 -14.14
C ILE A 18 8.81 0.89 -14.08
N VAL A 19 7.52 0.90 -14.42
CA VAL A 19 6.70 2.10 -14.34
C VAL A 19 6.63 2.62 -12.90
N VAL A 20 6.32 1.74 -11.93
CA VAL A 20 6.25 2.13 -10.51
C VAL A 20 7.60 2.65 -10.01
N LEU A 21 8.70 2.01 -10.40
CA LEU A 21 10.05 2.47 -10.03
C LEU A 21 10.35 3.85 -10.63
N GLY A 22 10.00 4.08 -11.89
CA GLY A 22 10.10 5.40 -12.52
C GLY A 22 9.27 6.47 -11.80
N LEU A 23 8.04 6.13 -11.41
CA LEU A 23 7.17 7.03 -10.64
C LEU A 23 7.75 7.36 -9.27
N ILE A 24 8.36 6.39 -8.57
CA ILE A 24 9.04 6.63 -7.28
C ILE A 24 10.17 7.65 -7.46
N VAL A 25 10.99 7.50 -8.50
CA VAL A 25 12.10 8.43 -8.77
C VAL A 25 11.59 9.84 -9.05
N VAL A 26 10.55 9.97 -9.87
CA VAL A 26 9.92 11.27 -10.17
C VAL A 26 9.32 11.90 -8.91
N ALA A 27 8.61 11.11 -8.10
CA ALA A 27 8.00 11.58 -6.86
C ALA A 27 9.07 12.04 -5.85
N LEU A 28 10.16 11.27 -5.68
CA LEU A 28 11.30 11.66 -4.84
C LEU A 28 11.92 12.97 -5.30
N TYR A 29 12.09 13.16 -6.62
CA TYR A 29 12.63 14.41 -7.16
C TYR A 29 11.71 15.61 -6.82
N LYS A 30 10.39 15.45 -6.95
CA LYS A 30 9.42 16.47 -6.57
C LYS A 30 9.45 16.75 -5.07
N THR A 31 9.50 15.72 -4.23
CA THR A 31 9.61 15.89 -2.76
C THR A 31 10.86 16.68 -2.40
N PHE A 32 12.00 16.37 -3.03
CA PHE A 32 13.26 17.07 -2.77
C PHE A 32 13.19 18.54 -3.22
N TYR A 33 12.58 18.82 -4.37
CA TYR A 33 12.35 20.19 -4.83
C TYR A 33 11.39 20.96 -3.91
N SER A 34 10.31 20.33 -3.47
CA SER A 34 9.37 20.95 -2.52
C SER A 34 10.05 21.27 -1.18
N LEU A 35 10.90 20.36 -0.69
CA LEU A 35 11.67 20.55 0.54
C LEU A 35 12.63 21.74 0.43
N ILE A 36 13.33 21.89 -0.70
CA ILE A 36 14.25 23.02 -0.92
C ILE A 36 13.51 24.35 -1.04
N SER A 37 12.26 24.31 -1.53
CA SER A 37 11.39 25.48 -1.63
C SER A 37 10.75 25.91 -0.28
N LEU A 38 11.07 25.21 0.82
CA LEU A 38 10.53 25.43 2.17
C LEU A 38 8.99 25.35 2.28
N ASN A 39 8.33 24.75 1.29
CA ASN A 39 6.90 24.48 1.32
C ASN A 39 6.63 23.21 2.12
N LEU A 40 6.56 23.32 3.45
CA LEU A 40 6.36 22.18 4.35
C LEU A 40 5.11 21.36 4.01
N GLU A 41 4.02 22.03 3.64
CA GLU A 41 2.77 21.37 3.27
C GLU A 41 2.89 20.54 2.00
N GLY A 42 3.36 21.12 0.89
CA GLY A 42 3.58 20.37 -0.35
C GLY A 42 4.61 19.26 -0.16
N THR A 43 5.63 19.49 0.67
CA THR A 43 6.64 18.46 0.97
C THR A 43 6.03 17.25 1.65
N LEU A 44 5.09 17.44 2.59
CA LEU A 44 4.38 16.34 3.24
C LEU A 44 3.48 15.60 2.25
N GLU A 45 2.76 16.30 1.38
CA GLU A 45 1.92 15.68 0.36
C GLU A 45 2.74 14.82 -0.60
N GLU A 46 3.80 15.39 -1.18
CA GLU A 46 4.71 14.66 -2.06
C GLU A 46 5.39 13.48 -1.34
N PHE A 47 5.83 13.66 -0.09
CA PHE A 47 6.47 12.59 0.68
C PHE A 47 5.51 11.42 0.94
N LEU A 48 4.27 11.71 1.32
CA LEU A 48 3.24 10.69 1.52
C LEU A 48 2.92 9.96 0.20
N PHE A 49 2.94 10.67 -0.93
CA PHE A 49 2.79 10.06 -2.25
C PHE A 49 3.94 9.09 -2.58
N VAL A 50 5.20 9.43 -2.26
CA VAL A 50 6.33 8.49 -2.37
C VAL A 50 6.08 7.23 -1.53
N LEU A 51 5.60 7.39 -0.28
CA LEU A 51 5.32 6.25 0.58
C LEU A 51 4.24 5.32 -0.01
N ILE A 52 3.19 5.86 -0.63
CA ILE A 52 2.17 5.06 -1.34
C ILE A 52 2.78 4.27 -2.50
N LEU A 53 3.63 4.92 -3.30
CA LEU A 53 4.29 4.27 -4.44
C LEU A 53 5.24 3.15 -3.99
N LEU A 54 5.98 3.35 -2.90
CA LEU A 54 6.84 2.32 -2.30
C LEU A 54 6.03 1.11 -1.83
N GLU A 55 4.85 1.33 -1.25
CA GLU A 55 3.93 0.26 -0.85
C GLU A 55 3.51 -0.63 -2.03
N ILE A 56 3.09 0.01 -3.13
CA ILE A 56 2.62 -0.69 -4.33
C ILE A 56 3.78 -1.45 -4.97
N TYR A 57 4.98 -0.86 -4.98
CA TYR A 57 6.18 -1.54 -5.44
C TYR A 57 6.46 -2.80 -4.61
N GLU A 58 6.35 -2.73 -3.28
CA GLU A 58 6.59 -3.89 -2.43
C GLU A 58 5.56 -5.00 -2.66
N LEU A 59 4.27 -4.66 -2.77
CA LEU A 59 3.21 -5.60 -3.10
C LEU A 59 3.45 -6.32 -4.43
N LEU A 60 3.84 -5.56 -5.44
CA LEU A 60 4.07 -6.07 -6.78
C LEU A 60 5.34 -6.92 -6.87
N SER A 61 6.42 -6.47 -6.23
CA SER A 61 7.70 -7.18 -6.15
C SER A 61 7.55 -8.50 -5.39
N LEU A 62 6.79 -8.50 -4.29
CA LEU A 62 6.44 -9.71 -3.56
C LEU A 62 5.66 -10.70 -4.43
N TYR A 63 4.64 -10.20 -5.13
CA TYR A 63 3.83 -11.01 -6.02
C TYR A 63 4.69 -11.69 -7.10
N LEU A 64 5.57 -10.91 -7.75
CA LEU A 64 6.51 -11.42 -8.75
C LEU A 64 7.50 -12.44 -8.18
N ARG A 65 7.96 -12.25 -6.95
CA ARG A 65 9.02 -13.09 -6.37
C ARG A 65 8.52 -14.44 -5.86
N HIS A 66 7.28 -14.51 -5.38
CA HIS A 66 6.78 -15.72 -4.72
C HIS A 66 5.57 -16.35 -5.43
N HIS A 67 5.02 -15.74 -6.50
CA HIS A 67 3.71 -16.05 -7.12
C HIS A 67 2.53 -16.13 -6.14
N HIS A 68 2.77 -15.95 -4.84
CA HIS A 68 1.86 -15.99 -3.73
C HIS A 68 2.23 -14.84 -2.81
N VAL A 69 1.20 -14.09 -2.44
CA VAL A 69 1.32 -12.97 -1.54
C VAL A 69 0.97 -13.50 -0.14
N SER A 70 1.92 -13.46 0.79
CA SER A 70 1.64 -13.83 2.19
C SER A 70 0.50 -12.98 2.73
N MET A 71 -0.62 -13.62 3.11
CA MET A 71 -1.82 -12.94 3.59
C MET A 71 -1.52 -12.01 4.77
N ARG A 72 -0.55 -12.39 5.62
CA ARG A 72 -0.06 -11.58 6.72
C ARG A 72 0.43 -10.21 6.25
N ARG A 73 1.29 -10.18 5.22
CA ARG A 73 1.84 -8.93 4.70
C ARG A 73 0.77 -8.06 4.02
N VAL A 74 -0.22 -8.66 3.36
CA VAL A 74 -1.35 -7.91 2.79
C VAL A 74 -2.13 -7.19 3.87
N VAL A 75 -2.38 -7.86 4.99
CA VAL A 75 -3.11 -7.25 6.10
C VAL A 75 -2.29 -6.13 6.73
N GLU A 76 -0.99 -6.32 6.93
CA GLU A 76 -0.07 -5.28 7.42
C GLU A 76 -0.08 -4.03 6.51
N LEU A 77 0.09 -4.23 5.20
CA LEU A 77 0.09 -3.16 4.20
C LEU A 77 -1.31 -2.51 4.05
N GLY A 78 -2.37 -3.31 4.19
CA GLY A 78 -3.76 -2.82 4.16
C GLY A 78 -4.08 -1.90 5.33
N ILE A 79 -3.66 -2.27 6.55
CA ILE A 79 -3.79 -1.42 7.74
C ILE A 79 -2.97 -0.13 7.54
N LEU A 80 -1.74 -0.25 7.06
CA LEU A 80 -0.85 0.89 6.83
C LEU A 80 -1.42 1.87 5.79
N ALA A 81 -1.99 1.35 4.70
CA ALA A 81 -2.67 2.15 3.68
C ALA A 81 -3.86 2.94 4.25
N ILE A 82 -4.66 2.31 5.12
CA ILE A 82 -5.79 2.98 5.78
C ILE A 82 -5.30 4.10 6.71
N VAL A 83 -4.28 3.83 7.53
CA VAL A 83 -3.68 4.83 8.44
C VAL A 83 -3.10 6.00 7.65
N ARG A 84 -2.37 5.74 6.57
CA ARG A 84 -1.81 6.78 5.71
C ARG A 84 -2.92 7.63 5.07
N LYS A 85 -4.00 6.99 4.59
CA LYS A 85 -5.16 7.71 4.02
C LYS A 85 -5.80 8.63 5.06
N LEU A 86 -5.93 8.19 6.31
CA LEU A 86 -6.43 9.06 7.39
C LEU A 86 -5.49 10.23 7.68
N MET A 87 -4.18 10.02 7.66
CA MET A 87 -3.17 11.06 7.89
C MET A 87 -3.18 12.15 6.81
N VAL A 88 -3.48 11.78 5.56
CA VAL A 88 -3.48 12.69 4.39
C VAL A 88 -4.72 13.60 4.37
N VAL A 89 -5.85 13.19 4.96
CA VAL A 89 -7.04 14.04 4.95
C VAL A 89 -6.83 15.23 5.89
N LYS A 90 -6.36 16.32 5.28
CA LYS A 90 -6.04 17.59 5.95
C LYS A 90 -7.29 18.33 6.42
N ASP A 91 -8.41 18.11 5.74
CA ASP A 91 -9.66 18.85 5.98
C ASP A 91 -10.65 18.00 6.80
N TYR A 92 -10.41 17.94 8.11
CA TYR A 92 -11.28 17.25 9.06
C TYR A 92 -12.71 17.83 9.10
N ASP A 93 -12.90 19.05 8.60
CA ASP A 93 -14.22 19.70 8.54
C ASP A 93 -15.08 19.13 7.40
N SER A 94 -14.44 18.55 6.37
CA SER A 94 -15.12 17.83 5.28
C SER A 94 -15.34 16.34 5.58
N LEU A 95 -14.69 15.81 6.62
CA LEU A 95 -14.83 14.42 7.03
C LEU A 95 -16.12 14.24 7.83
N ASN A 96 -17.13 13.68 7.19
CA ASN A 96 -18.36 13.28 7.87
C ASN A 96 -18.00 12.30 9.01
N PRO A 97 -18.40 12.56 10.28
CA PRO A 97 -18.09 11.71 11.43
C PRO A 97 -18.43 10.22 11.21
N LEU A 98 -19.44 9.95 10.37
CA LEU A 98 -19.84 8.59 10.00
C LEU A 98 -18.76 7.84 9.19
N THR A 99 -18.02 8.54 8.33
CA THR A 99 -16.93 7.93 7.54
C THR A 99 -15.78 7.49 8.44
N LEU A 100 -15.48 8.27 9.49
CA LEU A 100 -14.42 7.94 10.45
C LEU A 100 -14.79 6.69 11.26
N ILE A 101 -16.05 6.59 11.70
CA ILE A 101 -16.55 5.40 12.40
C ILE A 101 -16.56 4.17 11.48
N GLY A 102 -17.00 4.32 10.24
CA GLY A 102 -16.99 3.23 9.25
C GLY A 102 -15.58 2.72 9.00
N LEU A 103 -14.60 3.62 8.92
CA LEU A 103 -13.21 3.27 8.69
C LEU A 103 -12.57 2.62 9.93
N ALA A 104 -12.93 3.07 11.14
CA ALA A 104 -12.56 2.38 12.39
C ALA A 104 -13.12 0.95 12.46
N LEU A 105 -14.38 0.74 12.04
CA LEU A 105 -14.99 -0.59 11.95
C LEU A 105 -14.26 -1.50 10.95
N VAL A 106 -13.84 -0.97 9.81
CA VAL A 106 -13.05 -1.73 8.83
C VAL A 106 -11.69 -2.15 9.40
N ILE A 107 -10.98 -1.23 10.08
CA ILE A 107 -9.72 -1.57 10.76
C ILE A 107 -9.96 -2.65 11.81
N PHE A 108 -11.03 -2.53 12.60
CA PHE A 108 -11.38 -3.52 13.62
C PHE A 108 -11.68 -4.91 13.02
N ALA A 109 -12.42 -4.95 11.91
CA ALA A 109 -12.69 -6.19 11.18
C ALA A 109 -11.41 -6.82 10.62
N LEU A 110 -10.51 -6.02 10.03
CA LEU A 110 -9.23 -6.49 9.52
C LEU A 110 -8.33 -7.03 10.64
N GLY A 111 -8.28 -6.32 11.79
CA GLY A 111 -7.58 -6.79 12.98
C GLY A 111 -8.15 -8.11 13.49
N TRP A 112 -9.47 -8.28 13.45
CA TRP A 112 -10.09 -9.53 13.90
C TRP A 112 -9.81 -10.70 12.94
N ILE A 113 -9.78 -10.46 11.62
CA ILE A 113 -9.38 -11.45 10.63
C ILE A 113 -7.92 -11.87 10.85
N TYR A 114 -7.03 -10.91 11.10
CA TYR A 114 -5.62 -11.18 11.37
C TYR A 114 -5.41 -12.12 12.54
N VAL A 115 -6.05 -11.85 13.69
CA VAL A 115 -5.91 -12.69 14.89
C VAL A 115 -6.47 -14.10 14.63
N ASN A 116 -7.61 -14.23 13.94
CA ASN A 116 -8.16 -15.54 13.61
C ASN A 116 -7.24 -16.36 12.69
N LEU A 117 -6.60 -15.72 11.71
CA LEU A 117 -5.62 -16.38 10.85
C LEU A 117 -4.43 -16.90 11.66
N ASN A 118 -3.93 -16.07 12.59
CA ASN A 118 -2.78 -16.42 13.42
C ASN A 118 -3.09 -17.58 14.41
N LEU A 119 -4.33 -17.68 14.90
CA LEU A 119 -4.78 -18.79 15.76
C LEU A 119 -4.91 -20.12 14.97
N LYS A 120 -5.32 -20.06 13.70
CA LYS A 120 -5.42 -21.26 12.85
C LYS A 120 -4.06 -21.83 12.48
N GLU A 121 -3.04 -21.00 12.30
CA GLU A 121 -1.67 -21.45 12.02
C GLU A 121 -1.01 -22.09 13.25
N GLY A 122 -1.39 -21.67 14.47
CA GLY A 122 -0.94 -22.32 15.72
C GLY A 122 -1.56 -23.69 15.95
N ASN A 123 -2.84 -23.88 15.62
CA ASN A 123 -3.56 -25.14 15.83
C ASN A 123 -3.27 -26.23 14.77
N GLN A 124 -2.47 -25.95 13.73
CA GLN A 124 -2.02 -26.95 12.76
C GLN A 124 -0.63 -27.51 13.07
N GLN A 125 0.00 -27.07 14.17
CA GLN A 125 1.32 -27.54 14.63
C GLN A 125 1.22 -28.46 15.87
N GLU A 126 0.02 -28.75 16.38
CA GLU A 126 -0.28 -29.79 17.39
C GLU A 126 -1.00 -30.98 16.75
#